data_AF-A0A177JL77-F1
#
_entry.id   AF-A0A177JL77-F1
#
_cell.length_a   1.000
_cell.length_b   1.000
_cell.length_c   1.000
_cell.angle_alpha   90.00
_cell.angle_beta   90.00
_cell.angle_gamma   90.00
#
_symmetry.space_group_name_H-M   'P 1'
#
loop_
_entity.id
_entity.type
_entity.pdbx_description
1 polymer ?
#
loop_
_entity_poly.entity_id
_entity_poly.type
_entity_poly.pdbx_seq_one_letter_code
_entity_poly.pdbx_strand_id
1 'polypeptide(L)'
;MDFTLRQSTVPADSVVDELRAEGISYEDIRTALDLQATQRQSGVPVLPLRVICGLEQHKSTSSNVLLNATRAIVGTPKGGRPTGGLHITRRKIWANSVRTESAEEADFAQRLGNDLRKRLYVAGELTFNLGRKLASEARAGLRTLTEREEALVQFTQSCQRVLTAMLRREQGRKGWLTPDYEAIMSWTGLSRSTVHRSLGILKAIGLVDWIRRFIYSRDDTNGARSEQTSNLYRFALPQWLAKLIGLHVPIPDDEEVRRETVLEDHAAMLANTSGGERRRLMPEDPKARTDLANAAFRLDQRQRLELAARECQKNTAPLRKSIYSKKGEAESAWTADTFSPDGPRLA
;
A
#
# COMPACT_ATOMS: atom_id res chain seq x y z
N MET A 1 -8.68 57.37 -5.02
CA MET A 1 -7.88 57.48 -3.78
C MET A 1 -6.65 56.64 -4.00
N ASP A 2 -5.56 57.31 -4.37
CA ASP A 2 -4.31 56.67 -4.78
C ASP A 2 -3.55 56.15 -3.56
N PHE A 3 -3.36 54.83 -3.49
CA PHE A 3 -2.49 54.21 -2.50
C PHE A 3 -1.04 54.26 -3.01
N THR A 4 -0.39 55.40 -2.80
CA THR A 4 1.04 55.55 -3.07
C THR A 4 1.84 54.72 -2.07
N LEU A 5 2.54 53.69 -2.55
CA LEU A 5 3.62 53.01 -1.84
C LEU A 5 4.71 54.03 -1.51
N ARG A 6 4.73 54.55 -0.28
CA ARG A 6 5.89 55.30 0.22
C ARG A 6 7.05 54.31 0.41
N GLN A 7 7.97 54.28 -0.56
CA GLN A 7 9.28 53.66 -0.38
C GLN A 7 10.09 54.53 0.60
N SER A 8 10.44 53.94 1.74
CA SER A 8 11.34 54.54 2.72
C SER A 8 12.78 54.38 2.23
N THR A 9 13.52 55.48 2.11
CA THR A 9 14.94 55.53 1.74
C THR A 9 15.83 55.60 2.98
N VAL A 10 15.53 54.81 4.01
CA VAL A 10 16.35 54.67 5.23
C VAL A 10 16.86 53.23 5.24
N PRO A 11 18.15 52.96 5.53
CA PRO A 11 18.64 51.59 5.64
C PRO A 11 17.81 50.82 6.68
N ALA A 12 17.34 49.64 6.29
CA ALA A 12 16.40 48.83 7.06
C ALA A 12 17.09 48.22 8.30
N ASP A 13 16.99 48.89 9.45
CA ASP A 13 17.53 48.36 10.71
C ASP A 13 16.65 47.24 11.33
N SER A 14 15.49 46.94 10.72
CA SER A 14 14.55 45.91 11.18
C SER A 14 14.22 44.93 10.06
N VAL A 15 14.13 43.64 10.40
CA VAL A 15 13.70 42.56 9.48
C VAL A 15 12.35 42.87 8.83
N VAL A 16 11.47 43.61 9.52
CA VAL A 16 10.18 44.05 8.95
C VAL A 16 10.37 45.06 7.82
N ASP A 17 11.34 45.96 7.95
CA ASP A 17 11.64 46.97 6.94
C ASP A 17 12.34 46.35 5.72
N GLU A 18 13.16 45.31 5.92
CA GLU A 18 13.72 44.50 4.83
C GLU A 18 12.61 43.77 4.04
N LEU A 19 11.67 43.11 4.72
CA LEU A 19 10.53 42.45 4.07
C LEU A 19 9.65 43.43 3.30
N ARG A 20 9.52 44.66 3.80
CA ARG A 20 8.80 45.75 3.12
C ARG A 20 9.55 46.24 1.89
N ALA A 21 10.87 46.35 1.95
CA ALA A 21 11.71 46.69 0.80
C ALA A 21 11.63 45.62 -0.30
N GLU A 22 11.42 44.35 0.07
CA GLU A 22 11.20 43.23 -0.83
C GLU A 22 9.75 43.13 -1.36
N GLY A 23 8.88 44.07 -1.00
CA GLY A 23 7.54 44.22 -1.58
C GLY A 23 6.43 43.44 -0.87
N ILE A 24 6.68 42.89 0.32
CA ILE A 24 5.63 42.21 1.10
C ILE A 24 4.69 43.22 1.74
N SER A 25 3.38 42.92 1.70
CA SER A 25 2.34 43.73 2.33
C SER A 25 2.49 43.76 3.85
N TYR A 26 2.13 44.89 4.46
CA TYR A 26 2.10 45.01 5.92
C TYR A 26 1.15 43.98 6.58
N GLU A 27 0.07 43.62 5.88
CA GLU A 27 -0.92 42.64 6.37
C GLU A 27 -0.35 41.21 6.41
N ASP A 28 0.46 40.84 5.41
CA ASP A 28 1.12 39.53 5.36
C ASP A 28 2.19 39.41 6.43
N ILE A 29 2.96 40.49 6.68
CA ILE A 29 3.95 40.54 7.75
C ILE A 29 3.27 40.42 9.12
N ARG A 30 2.12 41.08 9.31
CA ARG A 30 1.33 40.98 10.54
C ARG A 30 0.84 39.56 10.77
N THR A 31 0.28 38.93 9.74
CA THR A 31 -0.17 37.53 9.78
C THR A 31 0.99 36.58 10.11
N ALA A 32 2.18 36.82 9.55
CA ALA A 32 3.38 36.04 9.85
C ALA A 32 3.87 36.20 11.31
N LEU A 33 3.77 37.40 11.87
CA LEU A 33 4.09 37.67 13.28
C LEU A 33 3.10 36.99 14.24
N ASP A 34 1.81 37.01 13.91
CA ASP A 34 0.78 36.31 14.69
C ASP A 34 0.99 34.78 14.67
N LEU A 35 1.40 34.24 13.53
CA LEU A 35 1.79 32.84 13.42
C LEU A 35 3.01 32.51 14.30
N GLN A 36 4.04 33.36 14.31
CA GLN A 36 5.19 33.18 15.20
C GLN A 36 4.80 33.25 16.69
N ALA A 37 3.90 34.16 17.06
CA ALA A 37 3.40 34.26 18.43
C ALA A 37 2.68 32.96 18.85
N THR A 38 1.88 32.39 17.95
CA THR A 38 1.20 31.10 18.14
C THR A 38 2.20 29.94 18.25
N GLN A 39 3.26 29.94 17.44
CA GLN A 39 4.35 28.94 17.51
C GLN A 39 5.07 29.00 18.86
N ARG A 40 5.38 30.21 19.36
CA ARG A 40 6.00 30.42 20.67
C ARG A 40 5.10 29.90 21.81
N GLN A 41 3.80 30.10 21.71
CA GLN A 41 2.83 29.64 22.72
C GLN A 41 2.61 28.12 22.69
N SER A 42 2.69 27.48 21.53
CA SER A 42 2.44 26.06 21.34
C SER A 42 3.68 25.17 21.48
N GLY A 43 4.86 25.75 21.69
CA GLY A 43 6.13 25.00 21.85
C GLY A 43 6.64 24.36 20.55
N VAL A 44 6.10 24.77 19.41
CA VAL A 44 6.55 24.35 18.07
C VAL A 44 7.75 25.22 17.66
N PRO A 45 8.74 24.69 16.88
CA PRO A 45 9.84 25.49 16.37
C PRO A 45 9.34 26.74 15.62
N VAL A 46 9.81 27.91 16.05
CA VAL A 46 9.42 29.19 15.45
C VAL A 46 10.13 29.35 14.10
N LEU A 47 9.36 29.49 13.03
CA LEU A 47 9.91 29.66 11.68
C LEU A 47 10.34 31.13 11.47
N PRO A 48 11.44 31.41 10.74
CA PRO A 48 11.82 32.78 10.39
C PRO A 48 10.73 33.48 9.57
N LEU A 49 10.56 34.80 9.75
CA LEU A 49 9.53 35.57 9.02
C LEU A 49 9.69 35.46 7.50
N ARG A 50 10.92 35.50 6.98
CA ARG A 50 11.22 35.33 5.54
C ARG A 50 10.70 33.99 4.97
N VAL A 51 10.73 32.93 5.79
CA VAL A 51 10.20 31.61 5.43
C VAL A 51 8.67 31.60 5.46
N ILE A 52 8.06 32.22 6.48
CA ILE A 52 6.59 32.31 6.60
C ILE A 52 6.00 33.15 5.47
N CYS A 53 6.66 34.26 5.11
CA CYS A 53 6.27 35.13 4.00
C CYS A 53 6.65 34.56 2.62
N GLY A 54 7.21 33.34 2.55
CA GLY A 54 7.45 32.63 1.29
C GLY A 54 8.67 33.10 0.46
N LEU A 55 9.51 33.98 0.98
CA LEU A 55 10.71 34.47 0.31
C LEU A 55 11.87 33.47 0.36
N GLU A 56 11.89 32.61 1.38
CA GLU A 56 12.91 31.58 1.55
C GLU A 56 12.27 30.21 1.70
N GLN A 57 12.80 29.23 0.97
CA GLN A 57 12.46 27.84 1.24
C GLN A 57 13.03 27.46 2.61
N HIS A 58 12.21 26.85 3.46
CA HIS A 58 12.68 26.26 4.71
C HIS A 58 13.74 25.21 4.40
N LYS A 59 15.02 25.59 4.53
CA LYS A 59 16.13 24.64 4.47
C LYS A 59 16.01 23.76 5.69
N SER A 60 15.41 22.59 5.52
CA SER A 60 15.41 21.54 6.53
C SER A 60 16.84 21.06 6.72
N THR A 61 17.61 21.80 7.52
CA THR A 61 18.83 21.30 8.18
C THR A 61 18.47 20.21 9.21
N SER A 62 17.17 19.91 9.35
CA SER A 62 16.57 19.20 10.46
C SER A 62 15.87 17.90 10.03
N SER A 63 16.12 17.37 8.84
CA SER A 63 15.75 15.97 8.58
C SER A 63 16.62 14.99 9.38
N ASN A 64 17.84 15.39 9.78
CA ASN A 64 18.72 14.57 10.60
C ASN A 64 18.73 14.93 12.09
N VAL A 65 18.55 16.20 12.47
CA VAL A 65 18.67 16.62 13.88
C VAL A 65 17.40 16.32 14.69
N LEU A 66 16.21 16.54 14.12
CA LEU A 66 14.94 16.16 14.78
C LEU A 66 14.81 14.64 14.89
N LEU A 67 15.24 13.89 13.87
CA LEU A 67 15.33 12.42 13.90
C LEU A 67 16.35 11.92 14.92
N ASN A 68 17.46 12.62 15.15
CA ASN A 68 18.45 12.25 16.15
C ASN A 68 18.03 12.63 17.59
N ALA A 69 17.34 13.76 17.78
CA ALA A 69 16.82 14.17 19.09
C ALA A 69 15.61 13.32 19.52
N THR A 70 14.70 12.96 18.60
CA THR A 70 13.65 11.97 18.88
C THR A 70 14.23 10.57 19.08
N ARG A 71 15.32 10.18 18.39
CA ARG A 71 16.06 8.92 18.67
C ARG A 71 16.80 8.92 20.01
N ALA A 72 17.17 10.09 20.54
CA ALA A 72 17.82 10.23 21.83
C ALA A 72 16.83 10.19 23.00
N ILE A 73 15.61 10.71 22.80
CA ILE A 73 14.53 10.70 23.80
C ILE A 73 13.75 9.37 23.76
N VAL A 74 13.50 8.83 22.56
CA VAL A 74 13.00 7.47 22.34
C VAL A 74 14.20 6.62 21.96
N GLY A 75 14.86 6.04 22.96
CA GLY A 75 16.07 5.21 22.80
C GLY A 75 15.92 4.12 21.74
N THR A 76 16.11 4.50 20.49
CA THR A 76 16.11 3.59 19.35
C THR A 76 17.58 3.31 19.08
N PRO A 77 18.06 2.08 19.37
CA PRO A 77 19.47 1.79 19.28
C PRO A 77 19.96 2.05 17.86
N LYS A 78 21.10 2.73 17.74
CA LYS A 78 21.89 2.78 16.52
C LYS A 78 22.00 1.34 15.97
N GLY A 79 21.72 1.18 14.69
CA GLY A 79 21.67 -0.11 13.98
C GLY A 79 22.99 -0.88 13.99
N GLY A 80 23.35 -1.44 15.13
CA GLY A 80 24.09 -2.68 15.18
C GLY A 80 23.23 -3.80 14.59
N ARG A 81 23.85 -4.84 14.05
CA ARG A 81 23.15 -6.10 13.77
C ARG A 81 22.31 -6.43 15.01
N PRO A 82 21.01 -6.73 14.88
CA PRO A 82 20.17 -6.91 16.04
C PRO A 82 20.70 -8.09 16.84
N THR A 83 21.47 -7.77 17.88
CA THR A 83 21.87 -8.70 18.92
C THR A 83 20.60 -8.93 19.70
N GLY A 84 19.88 -9.99 19.32
CA GLY A 84 18.72 -10.43 20.08
C GLY A 84 19.07 -10.43 21.56
N GLY A 85 18.22 -9.81 22.38
CA GLY A 85 18.37 -9.85 23.83
C GLY A 85 18.54 -11.31 24.29
N LEU A 86 19.25 -11.52 25.38
CA LEU A 86 19.34 -12.83 26.01
C LEU A 86 17.91 -13.34 26.22
N HIS A 87 17.52 -14.37 25.46
CA HIS A 87 16.23 -15.04 25.65
C HIS A 87 16.14 -15.56 27.09
N ILE A 88 14.95 -15.91 27.58
CA ILE A 88 14.71 -16.36 28.98
C ILE A 88 15.74 -17.43 29.46
N THR A 89 16.28 -18.19 28.51
CA THR A 89 17.24 -19.28 28.69
C THR A 89 18.72 -18.89 28.50
N ARG A 90 19.03 -17.60 28.37
CA ARG A 90 20.37 -16.99 28.12
C ARG A 90 21.10 -17.51 26.87
N ARG A 91 20.47 -18.29 26.00
CA ARG A 91 21.02 -18.70 24.70
C ARG A 91 20.78 -17.63 23.64
N LYS A 92 21.75 -17.48 22.73
CA LYS A 92 21.67 -16.52 21.62
C LYS A 92 20.66 -17.00 20.58
N ILE A 93 19.47 -16.41 20.57
CA ILE A 93 18.49 -16.55 19.50
C ILE A 93 18.59 -15.32 18.61
N TRP A 94 18.33 -15.48 17.32
CA TRP A 94 18.24 -14.34 16.41
C TRP A 94 17.05 -13.45 16.78
N ALA A 95 17.25 -12.14 16.64
CA ALA A 95 16.17 -11.18 16.86
C ALA A 95 15.02 -11.44 15.88
N ASN A 96 13.79 -11.21 16.37
CA ASN A 96 12.53 -11.44 15.66
C ASN A 96 12.31 -12.91 15.26
N SER A 97 12.99 -13.86 15.92
CA SER A 97 12.62 -15.27 15.83
C SER A 97 11.31 -15.50 16.58
N VAL A 98 10.40 -16.23 15.95
CA VAL A 98 9.08 -16.58 16.45
C VAL A 98 9.13 -17.97 17.09
N ARG A 99 8.38 -18.19 18.17
CA ARG A 99 8.33 -19.50 18.83
C ARG A 99 7.56 -20.48 17.94
N THR A 100 8.08 -21.71 17.80
CA THR A 100 7.35 -22.80 17.15
C THR A 100 6.01 -23.06 17.85
N GLU A 101 4.96 -23.31 17.07
CA GLU A 101 3.56 -23.52 17.49
C GLU A 101 2.91 -22.28 18.13
N SER A 102 3.43 -21.08 17.83
CA SER A 102 2.77 -19.84 18.23
C SER A 102 1.67 -19.41 17.24
N ALA A 103 0.75 -18.57 17.71
CA ALA A 103 -0.28 -17.97 16.85
C ALA A 103 0.33 -17.15 15.72
N GLU A 104 1.40 -16.38 15.99
CA GLU A 104 2.13 -15.60 14.99
C GLU A 104 2.69 -16.46 13.85
N GLU A 105 3.16 -17.68 14.16
CA GLU A 105 3.62 -18.63 13.15
C GLU A 105 2.46 -19.13 12.28
N ALA A 106 1.33 -19.46 12.89
CA ALA A 106 0.13 -19.91 12.18
C ALA A 106 -0.43 -18.82 11.26
N ASP A 107 -0.44 -17.56 11.71
CA ASP A 107 -0.88 -16.41 10.92
C ASP A 107 0.03 -16.14 9.71
N PHE A 108 1.34 -16.41 9.86
CA PHE A 108 2.28 -16.30 8.75
C PHE A 108 2.10 -17.43 7.72
N ALA A 109 1.69 -18.62 8.15
CA ALA A 109 1.50 -19.78 7.30
C ALA A 109 0.29 -19.60 6.36
N GLN A 110 0.56 -19.19 5.12
CA GLN A 110 -0.48 -19.01 4.12
C GLN A 110 -0.50 -20.17 3.12
N ARG A 111 -1.65 -20.83 2.97
CA ARG A 111 -1.85 -21.83 1.92
C ARG A 111 -1.76 -21.18 0.54
N LEU A 112 -0.91 -21.75 -0.33
CA LEU A 112 -0.79 -21.27 -1.70
C LEU A 112 -1.91 -21.85 -2.58
N GLY A 113 -2.72 -20.97 -3.17
CA GLY A 113 -3.71 -21.36 -4.18
C GLY A 113 -3.04 -21.88 -5.46
N ASN A 114 -3.73 -22.78 -6.18
CA ASN A 114 -3.19 -23.37 -7.41
C ASN A 114 -2.88 -22.32 -8.49
N ASP A 115 -3.73 -21.30 -8.64
CA ASP A 115 -3.54 -20.25 -9.63
C ASP A 115 -2.34 -19.36 -9.30
N LEU A 116 -2.20 -18.96 -8.02
CA LEU A 116 -1.03 -18.21 -7.57
C LEU A 116 0.26 -19.04 -7.76
N ARG A 117 0.23 -20.34 -7.49
CA ARG A 117 1.37 -21.24 -7.75
C ARG A 117 1.78 -21.25 -9.21
N LYS A 118 0.82 -21.41 -10.14
CA LYS A 118 1.07 -21.34 -11.59
C LYS A 118 1.67 -19.98 -11.98
N ARG A 119 1.09 -18.89 -11.48
CA ARG A 119 1.60 -17.53 -11.71
C ARG A 119 3.02 -17.34 -11.20
N LEU A 120 3.38 -17.93 -10.05
CA LEU A 120 4.74 -17.84 -9.49
C LEU A 120 5.78 -18.60 -10.32
N TYR A 121 5.43 -19.77 -10.89
CA TYR A 121 6.31 -20.47 -11.83
C TYR A 121 6.60 -19.62 -13.07
N VAL A 122 5.55 -19.09 -13.70
CA VAL A 122 5.68 -18.21 -14.87
C VAL A 122 6.43 -16.92 -14.50
N ALA A 123 6.13 -16.35 -13.33
CA ALA A 123 6.81 -15.15 -12.86
C ALA A 123 8.31 -15.36 -12.67
N GLY A 124 8.75 -16.50 -12.14
CA GLY A 124 10.17 -16.83 -11.99
C GLY A 124 10.91 -16.86 -13.33
N GLU A 125 10.28 -17.41 -14.36
CA GLU A 125 10.85 -17.46 -15.72
C GLU A 125 10.89 -16.08 -16.38
N LEU A 126 9.76 -15.35 -16.36
CA LEU A 126 9.69 -14.01 -16.95
C LEU A 126 10.63 -13.03 -16.25
N THR A 127 10.76 -13.12 -14.93
CA THR A 127 11.70 -12.29 -14.16
C THR A 127 13.14 -12.55 -14.55
N PHE A 128 13.53 -13.81 -14.74
CA PHE A 128 14.87 -14.17 -15.20
C PHE A 128 15.17 -13.61 -16.59
N ASN A 129 14.26 -13.80 -17.55
CA ASN A 129 14.43 -13.32 -18.91
C ASN A 129 14.48 -11.79 -18.97
N LEU A 130 13.61 -11.12 -18.21
CA LEU A 130 13.60 -9.66 -18.11
C LEU A 130 14.89 -9.12 -17.47
N GLY A 131 15.34 -9.71 -16.36
CA GLY A 131 16.60 -9.32 -15.71
C GLY A 131 17.80 -9.44 -16.64
N ARG A 132 17.86 -10.50 -17.46
CA ARG A 132 18.91 -10.66 -18.48
C ARG A 132 18.86 -9.59 -19.57
N LYS A 133 17.66 -9.26 -20.05
CA LYS A 133 17.45 -8.21 -21.05
C LYS A 133 17.88 -6.85 -20.51
N LEU A 134 17.41 -6.48 -19.32
CA LEU A 134 17.77 -5.23 -18.64
C LEU A 134 19.28 -5.12 -18.41
N ALA A 135 19.93 -6.21 -17.98
CA ALA A 135 21.38 -6.22 -17.81
C ALA A 135 22.14 -6.02 -19.12
N SER A 136 21.60 -6.53 -20.23
CA SER A 136 22.19 -6.33 -21.56
C SER A 136 22.06 -4.87 -22.02
N GLU A 137 20.86 -4.30 -21.89
CA GLU A 137 20.58 -2.90 -22.24
C GLU A 137 21.43 -1.91 -21.42
N ALA A 138 21.57 -2.18 -20.12
CA ALA A 138 22.40 -1.36 -19.23
C ALA A 138 23.89 -1.42 -19.61
N ARG A 139 24.42 -2.60 -19.94
CA ARG A 139 25.82 -2.75 -20.40
C ARG A 139 26.07 -2.08 -21.75
N ALA A 140 25.06 -2.05 -22.62
CA ALA A 140 25.12 -1.37 -23.91
C ALA A 140 24.95 0.16 -23.81
N GLY A 141 24.67 0.70 -22.61
CA GLY A 141 24.44 2.13 -22.40
C GLY A 141 23.12 2.65 -22.98
N LEU A 142 22.20 1.76 -23.36
CA LEU A 142 20.90 2.13 -23.96
C LEU A 142 19.92 2.69 -22.92
N ARG A 143 20.10 2.33 -21.65
CA ARG A 143 19.13 2.59 -20.60
C ARG A 143 19.77 2.64 -19.22
N THR A 144 19.35 3.61 -18.40
CA THR A 144 19.62 3.62 -16.95
C THR A 144 18.52 2.85 -16.22
N LEU A 145 18.93 1.93 -15.34
CA LEU A 145 18.00 1.08 -14.59
C LEU A 145 17.45 1.81 -13.38
N THR A 146 16.19 1.55 -13.06
CA THR A 146 15.61 1.93 -11.76
C THR A 146 16.04 0.95 -10.65
N GLU A 147 15.94 1.35 -9.37
CA GLU A 147 16.28 0.49 -8.23
C GLU A 147 15.60 -0.90 -8.28
N ARG A 148 14.32 -0.93 -8.71
CA ARG A 148 13.58 -2.20 -8.86
C ARG A 148 14.13 -3.05 -10.00
N GLU A 149 14.55 -2.44 -11.10
CA GLU A 149 15.14 -3.13 -12.25
C GLU A 149 16.55 -3.65 -11.93
N GLU A 150 17.33 -2.91 -11.16
CA GLU A 150 18.62 -3.37 -10.63
C GLU A 150 18.46 -4.62 -9.76
N ALA A 151 17.42 -4.67 -8.92
CA ALA A 151 17.09 -5.87 -8.15
C ALA A 151 16.78 -7.07 -9.05
N LEU A 152 16.13 -6.86 -10.20
CA LEU A 152 15.86 -7.94 -11.16
C LEU A 152 17.11 -8.40 -11.90
N VAL A 153 18.07 -7.52 -12.17
CA VAL A 153 19.36 -7.91 -12.74
C VAL A 153 20.12 -8.89 -11.83
N GLN A 154 19.93 -8.78 -10.50
CA GLN A 154 20.49 -9.74 -9.55
C GLN A 154 19.77 -11.09 -9.56
N PHE A 155 18.58 -11.22 -10.17
CA PHE A 155 17.84 -12.47 -10.24
C PHE A 155 18.53 -13.46 -11.19
N THR A 156 19.23 -14.43 -10.61
CA THR A 156 20.00 -15.44 -11.36
C THR A 156 19.20 -16.73 -11.59
N GLN A 157 19.74 -17.63 -12.42
CA GLN A 157 19.21 -18.98 -12.61
C GLN A 157 19.09 -19.75 -11.28
N SER A 158 20.00 -19.51 -10.32
CA SER A 158 19.93 -20.12 -8.99
C SER A 158 18.70 -19.64 -8.21
N CYS A 159 18.30 -18.38 -8.35
CA CYS A 159 17.07 -17.85 -7.75
C CYS A 159 15.85 -18.57 -8.30
N GLN A 160 15.76 -18.71 -9.63
CA GLN A 160 14.67 -19.46 -10.28
C GLN A 160 14.65 -20.93 -9.83
N ARG A 161 15.82 -21.59 -9.75
CA ARG A 161 15.92 -22.99 -9.28
C ARG A 161 15.44 -23.16 -7.85
N VAL A 162 15.87 -22.28 -6.93
CA VAL A 162 15.43 -22.29 -5.53
C VAL A 162 13.92 -22.08 -5.44
N LEU A 163 13.39 -21.06 -6.12
CA LEU A 163 11.95 -20.78 -6.13
C LEU A 163 11.14 -21.99 -6.63
N THR A 164 11.49 -22.54 -7.79
CA THR A 164 10.82 -23.69 -8.39
C THR A 164 10.88 -24.93 -7.49
N ALA A 165 12.03 -25.22 -6.90
CA ALA A 165 12.19 -26.36 -5.99
C ALA A 165 11.30 -26.22 -4.75
N MET A 166 11.25 -25.01 -4.16
CA MET A 166 10.43 -24.76 -2.99
C MET A 166 8.93 -24.80 -3.31
N LEU A 167 8.48 -24.23 -4.45
CA LEU A 167 7.09 -24.28 -4.90
C LEU A 167 6.60 -25.72 -5.14
N ARG A 168 7.47 -26.59 -5.68
CA ARG A 168 7.16 -28.00 -5.88
C ARG A 168 6.92 -28.73 -4.54
N ARG A 169 7.66 -28.36 -3.49
CA ARG A 169 7.53 -28.98 -2.16
C ARG A 169 6.41 -28.38 -1.33
N GLU A 170 6.04 -27.12 -1.57
CA GLU A 170 4.94 -26.46 -0.89
C GLU A 170 3.59 -27.15 -1.14
N GLN A 171 3.37 -27.71 -2.34
CA GLN A 171 2.11 -28.33 -2.75
C GLN A 171 1.59 -29.38 -1.76
N GLY A 172 2.47 -30.20 -1.18
CA GLY A 172 2.10 -31.23 -0.20
C GLY A 172 1.98 -30.73 1.24
N ARG A 173 2.39 -29.48 1.51
CA ARG A 173 2.55 -28.93 2.86
C ARG A 173 1.53 -27.85 3.22
N LYS A 174 0.64 -27.47 2.28
CA LYS A 174 -0.46 -26.53 2.51
C LYS A 174 0.00 -25.20 3.15
N GLY A 175 1.11 -24.64 2.69
CA GLY A 175 1.72 -23.42 3.26
C GLY A 175 2.74 -23.63 4.38
N TRP A 176 2.80 -24.82 5.01
CA TRP A 176 3.77 -25.14 6.06
C TRP A 176 5.12 -25.58 5.50
N LEU A 177 5.80 -24.66 4.81
CA LEU A 177 7.11 -24.94 4.23
C LEU A 177 8.22 -24.55 5.20
N THR A 178 8.76 -25.53 5.93
CA THR A 178 9.80 -25.33 6.96
C THR A 178 11.15 -26.03 6.68
N PRO A 179 11.76 -25.91 5.48
CA PRO A 179 13.04 -26.53 5.18
C PRO A 179 14.22 -25.84 5.84
N ASP A 180 15.18 -26.64 6.26
CA ASP A 180 16.53 -26.17 6.57
C ASP A 180 17.31 -25.83 5.31
N TYR A 181 18.42 -25.12 5.47
CA TYR A 181 19.32 -24.77 4.36
C TYR A 181 19.82 -26.04 3.64
N GLU A 182 20.18 -27.08 4.39
CA GLU A 182 20.63 -28.36 3.84
C GLU A 182 19.52 -29.05 3.04
N ALA A 183 18.26 -28.93 3.46
CA ALA A 183 17.13 -29.45 2.69
C ALA A 183 16.99 -28.71 1.35
N ILE A 184 17.10 -27.37 1.33
CA ILE A 184 17.06 -26.59 0.09
C ILE A 184 18.25 -26.93 -0.81
N MET A 185 19.44 -27.13 -0.24
CA MET A 185 20.62 -27.58 -0.97
C MET A 185 20.40 -28.93 -1.63
N SER A 186 19.87 -29.93 -0.91
CA SER A 186 19.56 -31.25 -1.47
C SER A 186 18.54 -31.19 -2.61
N TRP A 187 17.55 -30.29 -2.53
CA TRP A 187 16.53 -30.15 -3.58
C TRP A 187 17.06 -29.48 -4.84
N THR A 188 18.05 -28.60 -4.70
CA THR A 188 18.52 -27.73 -5.78
C THR A 188 19.88 -28.14 -6.33
N GLY A 189 20.68 -28.91 -5.58
CA GLY A 189 22.09 -29.19 -5.89
C GLY A 189 23.00 -27.96 -5.78
N LEU A 190 22.58 -26.92 -5.06
CA LEU A 190 23.34 -25.68 -4.91
C LEU A 190 24.14 -25.67 -3.60
N SER A 191 25.22 -24.89 -3.56
CA SER A 191 25.98 -24.66 -2.34
C SER A 191 25.19 -23.82 -1.33
N ARG A 192 25.53 -23.95 -0.04
CA ARG A 192 24.90 -23.18 1.05
C ARG A 192 24.96 -21.67 0.84
N SER A 193 26.10 -21.15 0.37
CA SER A 193 26.28 -19.73 0.07
C SER A 193 25.38 -19.27 -1.09
N THR A 194 25.22 -20.10 -2.11
CA THR A 194 24.35 -19.80 -3.25
C THR A 194 22.88 -19.81 -2.85
N VAL A 195 22.45 -20.77 -2.02
CA VAL A 195 21.10 -20.79 -1.45
C VAL A 195 20.85 -19.54 -0.61
N HIS A 196 21.78 -19.17 0.27
CA HIS A 196 21.67 -17.97 1.09
C HIS A 196 21.50 -16.70 0.25
N ARG A 197 22.36 -16.51 -0.76
CA ARG A 197 22.29 -15.37 -1.68
C ARG A 197 20.96 -15.35 -2.46
N SER A 198 20.55 -16.51 -2.96
CA SER A 198 19.32 -16.64 -3.75
C SER A 198 18.08 -16.31 -2.92
N LEU A 199 18.00 -16.78 -1.68
CA LEU A 199 16.92 -16.43 -0.75
C LEU A 199 16.91 -14.93 -0.45
N GLY A 200 18.07 -14.31 -0.23
CA GLY A 200 18.20 -12.87 -0.06
C GLY A 200 17.62 -12.07 -1.22
N ILE A 201 17.95 -12.45 -2.47
CA ILE A 201 17.44 -11.82 -3.68
C ILE A 201 15.92 -12.04 -3.83
N LEU A 202 15.45 -13.27 -3.59
CA LEU A 202 14.02 -13.58 -3.65
C LEU A 202 13.20 -12.76 -2.65
N LYS A 203 13.76 -12.47 -1.46
CA LYS A 203 13.13 -11.58 -0.47
C LYS A 203 13.22 -10.11 -0.81
N ALA A 204 14.34 -9.65 -1.36
CA ALA A 204 14.46 -8.27 -1.84
C ALA A 204 13.42 -7.96 -2.94
N ILE A 205 13.15 -8.92 -3.82
CA ILE A 205 12.11 -8.80 -4.84
C ILE A 205 10.70 -8.97 -4.23
N GLY A 206 10.57 -9.74 -3.15
CA GLY A 206 9.29 -10.02 -2.48
C GLY A 206 8.57 -11.26 -3.00
N LEU A 207 9.26 -12.14 -3.74
CA LEU A 207 8.73 -13.44 -4.18
C LEU A 207 8.66 -14.45 -3.04
N VAL A 208 9.60 -14.35 -2.10
CA VAL A 208 9.69 -15.20 -0.92
C VAL A 208 9.85 -14.32 0.31
N ASP A 209 9.10 -14.62 1.36
CA ASP A 209 9.32 -14.07 2.69
C ASP A 209 9.54 -15.22 3.67
N TRP A 210 10.20 -14.94 4.79
CA TRP A 210 10.40 -15.95 5.84
C TRP A 210 10.49 -15.31 7.21
N ILE A 211 10.05 -16.11 8.19
CA ILE A 211 10.28 -15.86 9.61
C ILE A 211 11.26 -16.90 10.15
N ARG A 212 12.09 -16.47 11.09
CA ARG A 212 13.00 -17.34 11.83
C ARG A 212 12.22 -17.97 12.97
N ARG A 213 12.54 -19.21 13.30
CA ARG A 213 11.82 -19.97 14.33
C ARG A 213 12.74 -20.45 15.43
N PHE A 214 12.21 -20.61 16.63
CA PHE A 214 12.92 -21.25 17.72
C PHE A 214 12.01 -22.19 18.50
N ILE A 215 12.58 -23.27 19.00
CA ILE A 215 11.90 -24.20 19.92
C ILE A 215 12.34 -23.86 21.34
N TYR A 216 11.39 -23.86 22.25
CA TYR A 216 11.65 -23.83 23.69
C TYR A 216 11.44 -25.24 24.25
N SER A 217 12.49 -25.84 24.81
CA SER A 217 12.45 -27.12 25.49
C SER A 217 12.74 -26.92 26.98
N ARG A 218 12.17 -27.77 27.84
CA ARG A 218 12.46 -27.78 29.27
C ARG A 218 12.65 -29.22 29.70
N ASP A 219 13.89 -29.55 30.04
CA ASP A 219 14.26 -30.88 30.53
C ASP A 219 14.68 -30.79 31.99
N ASP A 220 14.40 -31.85 32.75
CA ASP A 220 14.70 -31.91 34.20
C ASP A 220 16.22 -31.89 34.47
N THR A 221 17.00 -32.52 33.58
CA THR A 221 18.46 -32.61 33.68
C THR A 221 19.18 -31.33 33.24
N ASN A 222 18.60 -30.61 32.29
CA ASN A 222 19.31 -29.63 31.47
C ASN A 222 18.69 -28.22 31.53
N GLY A 223 17.58 -28.08 32.23
CA GLY A 223 16.84 -26.84 32.43
C GLY A 223 16.07 -26.37 31.19
N ALA A 224 15.55 -25.15 31.26
CA ALA A 224 14.91 -24.48 30.14
C ALA A 224 15.94 -24.08 29.07
N ARG A 225 15.70 -24.48 27.82
CA ARG A 225 16.55 -24.22 26.67
C ARG A 225 15.76 -23.66 25.52
N SER A 226 16.44 -22.88 24.69
CA SER A 226 15.87 -22.35 23.46
C SER A 226 16.87 -22.51 22.34
N GLU A 227 16.40 -23.07 21.23
CA GLU A 227 17.24 -23.47 20.10
C GLU A 227 16.63 -22.96 18.81
N GLN A 228 17.48 -22.38 17.97
CA GLN A 228 17.08 -21.91 16.64
C GLN A 228 16.73 -23.11 15.77
N THR A 229 15.61 -23.00 15.05
CA THR A 229 15.10 -24.06 14.18
C THR A 229 14.93 -23.58 12.75
N SER A 230 14.44 -24.50 11.91
CA SER A 230 14.18 -24.25 10.50
C SER A 230 13.22 -23.08 10.30
N ASN A 231 13.52 -22.22 9.32
CA ASN A 231 12.69 -21.07 8.99
C ASN A 231 11.36 -21.52 8.38
N LEU A 232 10.32 -20.72 8.53
CA LEU A 232 9.05 -20.87 7.80
C LEU A 232 9.03 -19.89 6.62
N TYR A 233 8.69 -20.40 5.43
CA TYR A 233 8.70 -19.63 4.19
C TYR A 233 7.28 -19.42 3.64
N ARG A 234 7.04 -18.24 3.11
CA ARG A 234 5.81 -17.83 2.44
C ARG A 234 6.13 -17.30 1.04
N PHE A 235 5.22 -17.51 0.09
CA PHE A 235 5.34 -16.98 -1.26
C PHE A 235 4.30 -15.90 -1.52
N ALA A 236 4.70 -14.87 -2.26
CA ALA A 236 3.81 -13.84 -2.74
C ALA A 236 4.25 -13.42 -4.13
N LEU A 237 3.33 -12.90 -4.94
CA LEU A 237 3.68 -12.23 -6.19
C LEU A 237 3.42 -10.73 -6.00
N PRO A 238 4.47 -9.91 -5.84
CA PRO A 238 4.32 -8.47 -5.69
C PRO A 238 3.64 -7.84 -6.90
N GLN A 239 2.73 -6.92 -6.64
CA GLN A 239 1.94 -6.26 -7.68
C GLN A 239 2.81 -5.50 -8.68
N TRP A 240 3.86 -4.84 -8.20
CA TRP A 240 4.80 -4.11 -9.06
C TRP A 240 5.53 -5.06 -10.02
N LEU A 241 5.91 -6.25 -9.54
CA LEU A 241 6.60 -7.25 -10.34
C LEU A 241 5.64 -7.82 -11.39
N ALA A 242 4.42 -8.17 -10.97
CA ALA A 242 3.37 -8.65 -11.86
C ALA A 242 3.09 -7.66 -13.00
N LYS A 243 3.06 -6.35 -12.72
CA LYS A 243 2.92 -5.29 -13.73
C LYS A 243 4.10 -5.28 -14.70
N LEU A 244 5.32 -5.31 -14.17
CA LEU A 244 6.54 -5.22 -14.97
C LEU A 244 6.71 -6.40 -15.92
N ILE A 245 6.36 -7.62 -15.48
CA ILE A 245 6.45 -8.84 -16.30
C ILE A 245 5.19 -9.15 -17.12
N GLY A 246 4.16 -8.29 -17.07
CA GLY A 246 2.93 -8.48 -17.84
C GLY A 246 1.97 -9.57 -17.32
N LEU A 247 2.13 -10.01 -16.07
CA LEU A 247 1.21 -10.96 -15.40
C LEU A 247 0.12 -10.28 -14.57
N HIS A 248 0.11 -8.95 -14.51
CA HIS A 248 -0.98 -8.22 -13.89
C HIS A 248 -2.18 -8.18 -14.82
N VAL A 249 -3.24 -8.87 -14.40
CA VAL A 249 -4.58 -8.66 -14.96
C VAL A 249 -5.22 -7.54 -14.15
N PRO A 250 -5.56 -6.39 -14.76
CA PRO A 250 -6.34 -5.36 -14.07
C PRO A 250 -7.68 -5.94 -13.63
N ILE A 251 -8.21 -5.45 -12.52
CA ILE A 251 -9.57 -5.83 -12.11
C ILE A 251 -10.51 -5.25 -13.19
N PRO A 252 -11.53 -5.99 -13.66
CA PRO A 252 -12.52 -5.42 -14.57
C PRO A 252 -13.16 -4.19 -13.94
N ASP A 253 -13.30 -3.11 -14.69
CA ASP A 253 -13.83 -1.83 -14.19
C ASP A 253 -15.19 -2.00 -13.48
N ASP A 254 -16.05 -2.89 -13.98
CA ASP A 254 -17.35 -3.22 -13.38
C ASP A 254 -17.24 -3.73 -11.93
N GLU A 255 -16.18 -4.48 -11.62
CA GLU A 255 -15.95 -5.05 -10.30
C GLU A 255 -15.37 -4.01 -9.33
N GLU A 256 -14.57 -3.06 -9.81
CA GLU A 256 -14.11 -1.93 -9.00
C GLU A 256 -15.31 -1.05 -8.60
N VAL A 257 -16.13 -0.66 -9.58
CA VAL A 257 -17.37 0.10 -9.34
C VAL A 257 -18.32 -0.65 -8.41
N ARG A 258 -18.47 -1.97 -8.58
CA ARG A 258 -19.30 -2.79 -7.69
C ARG A 258 -18.81 -2.76 -6.25
N ARG A 259 -17.50 -2.92 -6.01
CA ARG A 259 -16.92 -2.89 -4.66
C ARG A 259 -17.08 -1.52 -4.03
N GLU A 260 -16.84 -0.47 -4.80
CA GLU A 260 -17.05 0.90 -4.34
C GLU A 260 -18.50 1.16 -3.96
N THR A 261 -19.45 0.71 -4.78
CA THR A 261 -20.89 0.82 -4.52
C THR A 261 -21.27 0.06 -3.25
N VAL A 262 -20.80 -1.19 -3.08
CA VAL A 262 -21.07 -1.98 -1.87
C VAL A 262 -20.53 -1.30 -0.61
N LEU A 263 -19.35 -0.67 -0.67
CA LEU A 263 -18.79 0.09 0.45
C LEU A 263 -19.58 1.37 0.74
N GLU A 264 -20.02 2.08 -0.30
CA GLU A 264 -20.89 3.26 -0.16
C GLU A 264 -22.26 2.89 0.43
N ASP A 265 -22.88 1.81 -0.02
CA ASP A 265 -24.14 1.28 0.51
C ASP A 265 -23.99 0.86 1.97
N HIS A 266 -22.88 0.23 2.33
CA HIS A 266 -22.57 -0.12 3.72
C HIS A 266 -22.38 1.13 4.58
N ALA A 267 -21.67 2.14 4.08
CA ALA A 267 -21.52 3.41 4.77
C ALA A 267 -22.86 4.14 4.96
N ALA A 268 -23.74 4.11 3.95
CA ALA A 268 -25.09 4.67 4.03
C ALA A 268 -25.97 3.94 5.06
N MET A 269 -25.91 2.61 5.09
CA MET A 269 -26.60 1.79 6.09
C MET A 269 -26.16 2.14 7.52
N LEU A 270 -24.85 2.32 7.73
CA LEU A 270 -24.28 2.71 9.02
C LEU A 270 -24.60 4.15 9.44
N ALA A 271 -24.81 5.06 8.48
CA ALA A 271 -25.23 6.42 8.75
C ALA A 271 -26.68 6.49 9.26
N ASN A 272 -27.54 5.56 8.81
CA ASN A 272 -28.94 5.48 9.20
C ASN A 272 -29.18 4.72 10.51
N THR A 273 -28.15 4.11 11.10
CA THR A 273 -28.27 3.35 12.36
C THR A 273 -27.99 4.22 13.59
N SER A 274 -28.55 3.83 14.73
CA SER A 274 -28.33 4.53 16.00
C SER A 274 -26.86 4.44 16.43
N GLY A 275 -26.35 5.42 17.20
CA GLY A 275 -24.94 5.45 17.60
C GLY A 275 -24.46 4.24 18.42
N GLY A 276 -25.36 3.58 19.15
CA GLY A 276 -25.08 2.33 19.86
C GLY A 276 -24.95 1.12 18.91
N GLU A 277 -25.82 1.05 17.92
CA GLU A 277 -25.86 -0.02 16.93
C GLU A 277 -24.73 0.10 15.90
N ARG A 278 -24.44 1.33 15.46
CA ARG A 278 -23.29 1.65 14.60
C ARG A 278 -21.95 1.21 15.21
N ARG A 279 -21.79 1.31 16.54
CA ARG A 279 -20.61 0.80 17.24
C ARG A 279 -20.50 -0.72 17.19
N ARG A 280 -21.63 -1.45 17.19
CA ARG A 280 -21.65 -2.93 17.11
C ARG A 280 -21.43 -3.44 15.70
N LEU A 281 -21.95 -2.71 14.69
CA LEU A 281 -21.85 -3.08 13.28
C LEU A 281 -20.54 -2.60 12.62
N MET A 282 -19.80 -1.71 13.26
CA MET A 282 -18.51 -1.25 12.76
C MET A 282 -17.49 -2.40 12.71
N PRO A 283 -16.77 -2.60 11.59
CA PRO A 283 -15.70 -3.59 11.51
C PRO A 283 -14.62 -3.32 12.56
N GLU A 284 -14.02 -4.38 13.11
CA GLU A 284 -12.88 -4.26 14.04
C GLU A 284 -11.55 -3.98 13.32
N ASP A 285 -11.42 -4.42 12.07
CA ASP A 285 -10.22 -4.20 11.27
C ASP A 285 -10.01 -2.69 10.97
N PRO A 286 -8.86 -2.11 11.39
CA PRO A 286 -8.55 -0.70 11.12
C PRO A 286 -8.64 -0.33 9.63
N LYS A 287 -8.23 -1.24 8.74
CA LYS A 287 -8.26 -0.98 7.30
C LYS A 287 -9.70 -0.89 6.78
N ALA A 288 -10.56 -1.80 7.21
CA ALA A 288 -11.97 -1.76 6.85
C ALA A 288 -12.66 -0.48 7.36
N ARG A 289 -12.28 0.02 8.55
CA ARG A 289 -12.78 1.31 9.07
C ARG A 289 -12.35 2.48 8.19
N THR A 290 -11.08 2.52 7.76
CA THR A 290 -10.60 3.58 6.87
C THR A 290 -11.30 3.55 5.51
N ASP A 291 -11.51 2.36 4.95
CA ASP A 291 -12.19 2.19 3.67
C ASP A 291 -13.65 2.66 3.74
N LEU A 292 -14.35 2.38 4.84
CA LEU A 292 -15.72 2.86 5.08
C LEU A 292 -15.79 4.37 5.32
N ALA A 293 -14.83 4.95 6.04
CA ALA A 293 -14.77 6.40 6.21
C ALA A 293 -14.57 7.11 4.87
N ASN A 294 -13.70 6.58 4.01
CA ASN A 294 -13.49 7.10 2.66
C ASN A 294 -14.74 6.94 1.79
N ALA A 295 -15.45 5.81 1.88
CA ALA A 295 -16.74 5.62 1.20
C ALA A 295 -17.81 6.62 1.69
N ALA A 296 -17.91 6.86 2.99
CA ALA A 296 -18.85 7.85 3.53
C ALA A 296 -18.57 9.26 3.01
N PHE A 297 -17.28 9.64 2.93
CA PHE A 297 -16.87 10.92 2.35
C PHE A 297 -17.24 11.03 0.87
N ARG A 298 -17.00 9.97 0.08
CA ARG A 298 -17.40 9.92 -1.34
C ARG A 298 -18.91 10.06 -1.52
N LEU A 299 -19.70 9.38 -0.71
CA LEU A 299 -21.16 9.45 -0.72
C LEU A 299 -21.66 10.87 -0.43
N ASP A 300 -21.11 11.53 0.59
CA ASP A 300 -21.46 12.92 0.95
C ASP A 300 -21.10 13.91 -0.17
N GLN A 301 -19.92 13.77 -0.80
CA GLN A 301 -19.54 14.58 -1.96
C GLN A 301 -20.51 14.37 -3.12
N ARG A 302 -20.87 13.12 -3.43
CA ARG A 302 -21.83 12.80 -4.49
C ARG A 302 -23.21 13.41 -4.21
N GLN A 303 -23.71 13.29 -2.98
CA GLN A 303 -24.98 13.89 -2.58
C GLN A 303 -24.96 15.41 -2.69
N ARG A 304 -23.88 16.07 -2.27
CA ARG A 304 -23.72 17.54 -2.43
C ARG A 304 -23.71 17.96 -3.89
N LEU A 305 -22.98 17.25 -4.74
CA LEU A 305 -22.95 17.53 -6.18
C LEU A 305 -24.32 17.29 -6.83
N GLU A 306 -25.03 16.23 -6.44
CA GLU A 306 -26.40 15.98 -6.91
C GLU A 306 -27.38 17.06 -6.45
N LEU A 307 -27.27 17.54 -5.21
CA LEU A 307 -28.09 18.65 -4.70
C LEU A 307 -27.79 19.94 -5.46
N ALA A 308 -26.51 20.30 -5.64
CA ALA A 308 -26.09 21.47 -6.40
C ALA A 308 -26.54 21.39 -7.87
N ALA A 309 -26.52 20.20 -8.50
CA ALA A 309 -27.04 20.00 -9.85
C ALA A 309 -28.56 20.17 -9.94
N ARG A 310 -29.30 19.86 -8.87
CA ARG A 310 -30.76 20.06 -8.78
C ARG A 310 -31.15 21.54 -8.57
N GLU A 311 -30.25 22.38 -8.07
CA GLU A 311 -30.53 23.81 -7.84
C GLU A 311 -30.70 24.64 -9.13
N CYS A 312 -30.29 24.11 -10.29
CA CYS A 312 -30.56 24.73 -11.59
C CYS A 312 -32.01 24.53 -12.09
N GLN A 313 -32.82 23.67 -11.44
CA GLN A 313 -34.24 23.43 -11.78
C GLN A 313 -35.06 23.23 -10.50
N LYS A 314 -35.31 24.33 -9.79
CA LYS A 314 -35.93 24.33 -8.45
C LYS A 314 -37.36 23.76 -8.37
N ASN A 315 -38.03 23.48 -9.50
CA ASN A 315 -39.45 23.12 -9.55
C ASN A 315 -39.80 21.87 -10.39
N THR A 316 -38.84 20.99 -10.69
CA THR A 316 -39.17 19.73 -11.37
C THR A 316 -39.05 18.58 -10.37
N ALA A 317 -40.16 17.88 -10.14
CA ALA A 317 -40.15 16.64 -9.36
C ALA A 317 -39.10 15.67 -9.93
N PRO A 318 -38.41 14.88 -9.09
CA PRO A 318 -37.43 13.92 -9.60
C PRO A 318 -38.12 13.02 -10.63
N LEU A 319 -37.48 12.81 -11.78
CA LEU A 319 -37.85 11.72 -12.67
C LEU A 319 -37.78 10.45 -11.83
N ARG A 320 -38.95 9.94 -11.39
CA ARG A 320 -39.04 8.60 -10.85
C ARG A 320 -38.47 7.72 -11.95
N LYS A 321 -37.29 7.15 -11.73
CA LYS A 321 -36.84 6.02 -12.52
C LYS A 321 -37.85 4.92 -12.26
N SER A 322 -38.95 4.91 -13.02
CA SER A 322 -39.92 3.84 -13.02
C SER A 322 -39.21 2.65 -13.60
N ILE A 323 -38.58 1.90 -12.72
CA ILE A 323 -38.42 0.46 -12.85
C ILE A 323 -39.82 -0.05 -13.24
N TYR A 324 -39.93 -0.57 -14.46
CA TYR A 324 -41.14 -1.14 -15.02
C TYR A 324 -41.98 -1.84 -13.95
N SER A 325 -43.14 -1.28 -13.64
CA SER A 325 -44.19 -1.95 -12.90
C SER A 325 -45.43 -1.98 -13.77
N LYS A 326 -45.73 -3.19 -14.24
CA LYS A 326 -46.96 -3.61 -14.91
C LYS A 326 -48.20 -2.99 -14.29
N LYS A 327 -49.04 -2.39 -15.13
CA LYS A 327 -50.51 -2.56 -15.23
C LYS A 327 -50.87 -1.96 -16.59
N GLY A 328 -51.32 -2.77 -17.54
CA GLY A 328 -52.73 -3.15 -17.60
C GLY A 328 -53.44 -2.11 -18.49
N GLU A 329 -53.47 -2.42 -19.78
CA GLU A 329 -54.50 -2.06 -20.77
C GLU A 329 -54.93 -0.58 -20.93
N ALA A 330 -54.54 0.00 -22.06
CA ALA A 330 -55.48 0.58 -23.02
C ALA A 330 -54.79 0.74 -24.39
N GLU A 331 -55.21 -0.12 -25.32
CA GLU A 331 -55.45 0.19 -26.75
C GLU A 331 -54.50 1.18 -27.44
N SER A 332 -53.56 0.65 -28.23
CA SER A 332 -53.05 1.37 -29.39
C SER A 332 -52.99 0.44 -30.58
N ALA A 333 -53.92 0.70 -31.51
CA ALA A 333 -54.00 0.22 -32.87
C ALA A 333 -52.65 -0.18 -33.50
N TRP A 334 -52.45 -1.50 -33.63
CA TRP A 334 -51.69 -2.08 -34.72
C TRP A 334 -52.66 -2.89 -35.59
N THR A 335 -53.52 -2.17 -36.30
CA THR A 335 -54.02 -2.64 -37.58
C THR A 335 -52.90 -2.44 -38.60
N ALA A 336 -52.13 -3.49 -38.83
CA ALA A 336 -51.38 -3.68 -40.07
C ALA A 336 -51.86 -4.99 -40.69
N ASP A 337 -53.10 -4.94 -41.20
CA ASP A 337 -53.53 -5.75 -42.31
C ASP A 337 -52.62 -5.44 -43.51
N THR A 338 -51.54 -6.19 -43.63
CA THR A 338 -50.94 -6.55 -44.93
C THR A 338 -50.38 -7.96 -44.83
N PHE A 339 -51.27 -8.93 -44.67
CA PHE A 339 -51.03 -10.31 -45.09
C PHE A 339 -52.17 -10.72 -46.00
N SER A 340 -51.98 -10.49 -47.31
CA SER A 340 -52.88 -10.99 -48.35
C SER A 340 -52.64 -12.49 -48.53
N PRO A 341 -53.67 -13.36 -48.44
CA PRO A 341 -53.51 -14.81 -48.46
C PRO A 341 -53.54 -15.42 -49.88
N ASP A 342 -53.27 -14.65 -50.93
CA ASP A 342 -53.30 -15.16 -52.32
C ASP A 342 -52.06 -14.73 -53.12
N GLY A 343 -51.11 -15.67 -53.22
CA GLY A 343 -50.02 -15.67 -54.20
C GLY A 343 -49.89 -17.08 -54.76
N PRO A 344 -49.86 -17.28 -56.09
CA PRO A 344 -50.10 -18.58 -56.70
C PRO A 344 -48.94 -19.57 -56.48
N ARG A 345 -49.29 -20.82 -56.14
CA ARG A 345 -48.44 -21.98 -56.35
C ARG A 345 -48.50 -22.37 -57.81
N LEU A 346 -47.39 -22.28 -58.54
CA LEU A 346 -47.19 -23.02 -59.78
C LEU A 346 -45.75 -23.54 -59.90
N ALA A 347 -45.70 -24.86 -60.07
CA ALA A 347 -44.71 -25.76 -60.69
C ALA A 347 -43.23 -25.66 -60.27
#